data_AF-A0A5P6VSQ1-F1
#
_entry.id   AF-A0A5P6VSQ1-F1
#
_cell.length_a   1.000
_cell.length_b   1.000
_cell.length_c   1.000
_cell.angle_alpha   90.00
_cell.angle_beta   90.00
_cell.angle_gamma   90.00
#
_symmetry.space_group_name_H-M   'P 1'
#
loop_
_entity.id
_entity.type
_entity.pdbx_description
1 polymer ?
#
loop_
_entity_poly.entity_id
_entity_poly.type
_entity_poly.pdbx_seq_one_letter_code
_entity_poly.pdbx_strand_id
1 'polypeptide(L)'
;MRFIGTILQFDADDHLIGEYTGELKCILDNIENGETFYYRFPCFSDIGSKKKIRYTHFGLKGINTSCNEYSAEELITYYLNYEIQAYYRRKKKGKKFHCRGFENIEFIYAIQLQEADRLNRNTAEDFNKRLDSFLKRHSEFKPVVDLNDYRGMCGIYLLVLDKYNVCYIGQTQTALRVRIKQHWTRSDYFLRGIDRFKAMDTTRIYVYPIQDTESINLAEYSLIPDFPEQYTLNCGSSGGDVYFMKSHGELPNIEPDKHYNKSSLKDYLDQAEKILGIRKEL
;
A
#
# COMPACT_ATOMS: atom_id res chain seq x y z
N MET A 1 -4.01 4.37 29.05
CA MET A 1 -3.03 3.99 28.04
C MET A 1 -2.46 5.23 27.35
N ARG A 2 -1.19 5.50 27.60
CA ARG A 2 -0.39 6.56 26.97
C ARG A 2 0.69 5.89 26.14
N PHE A 3 1.01 6.50 25.00
CA PHE A 3 2.13 6.07 24.17
C PHE A 3 3.27 7.07 24.34
N ILE A 4 4.46 6.60 24.68
CA ILE A 4 5.65 7.43 24.86
C ILE A 4 6.64 7.11 23.76
N GLY A 5 7.18 8.11 23.08
CA GLY A 5 8.15 7.88 22.02
C GLY A 5 8.96 9.13 21.71
N THR A 6 9.75 9.04 20.64
CA THR A 6 10.55 10.15 20.10
C THR A 6 10.19 10.37 18.63
N ILE A 7 10.04 11.62 18.21
CA ILE A 7 9.86 12.02 16.82
C ILE A 7 10.91 13.07 16.48
N LEU A 8 11.61 12.86 15.37
CA LEU A 8 12.56 13.78 14.80
C LEU A 8 11.89 14.66 13.75
N GLN A 9 12.25 15.94 13.71
CA GLN A 9 11.78 16.92 12.74
C GLN A 9 12.93 17.36 11.83
N PHE A 10 12.65 17.38 10.53
CA PHE A 10 13.58 17.72 9.47
C PHE A 10 13.05 18.88 8.62
N ASP A 11 13.96 19.70 8.12
CA ASP A 11 13.66 20.73 7.13
C ASP A 11 13.50 20.16 5.70
N ALA A 12 13.35 21.04 4.70
CA ALA A 12 13.18 20.64 3.31
C ALA A 12 14.45 20.03 2.68
N ASP A 13 15.61 20.34 3.24
CA ASP A 13 16.93 19.88 2.79
C ASP A 13 17.42 18.65 3.58
N ASP A 14 16.55 18.09 4.42
CA ASP A 14 16.78 16.91 5.25
C ASP A 14 17.75 17.12 6.42
N HIS A 15 17.90 18.36 6.90
CA HIS A 15 18.63 18.62 8.14
C HIS A 15 17.72 18.39 9.34
N LEU A 16 18.25 17.71 10.37
CA LEU A 16 17.58 17.56 11.66
C LEU A 16 17.52 18.93 12.36
N ILE A 17 16.31 19.39 12.68
CA ILE A 17 16.06 20.70 13.32
C ILE A 17 15.30 20.61 14.65
N GLY A 18 14.78 19.44 14.99
CA GLY A 18 14.04 19.25 16.24
C GLY A 18 13.94 17.79 16.64
N GLU A 19 13.86 17.57 17.95
CA GLU A 19 13.63 16.27 18.58
C GLU A 19 12.56 16.44 19.66
N TYR A 20 11.52 15.63 19.59
CA TYR A 20 10.37 15.69 20.49
C TYR A 20 10.21 14.34 21.18
N THR A 21 10.34 14.32 22.50
CA THR A 21 10.28 13.11 23.32
C THR A 21 9.23 13.26 24.41
N GLY A 22 8.42 12.23 24.62
CA GLY A 22 7.38 12.20 25.65
C GLY A 22 6.13 11.47 25.19
N GLU A 23 4.99 11.79 25.82
CA GLU A 23 3.70 11.27 25.37
C GLU A 23 3.43 11.76 23.94
N LEU A 24 3.13 10.83 23.02
CA LEU A 24 2.93 11.11 21.60
C LEU A 24 1.90 12.24 21.39
N LYS A 25 0.84 12.28 22.20
CA LYS A 25 -0.14 13.37 22.18
C LYS A 25 0.48 14.74 22.51
N CYS A 26 1.31 14.81 23.56
CA CYS A 26 2.00 16.04 23.95
C CYS A 26 3.01 16.48 22.89
N ILE A 27 3.71 15.53 22.26
CA ILE A 27 4.58 15.82 21.12
C ILE A 27 3.79 16.55 20.02
N LEU A 28 2.62 16.04 19.64
CA LEU A 28 1.77 16.67 18.62
C LEU A 28 1.33 18.09 18.99
N ASP A 29 1.06 18.34 20.26
CA ASP A 29 0.67 19.67 20.73
C ASP A 29 1.81 20.69 20.63
N ASN A 30 3.04 20.22 20.77
CA ASN A 30 4.27 21.01 20.74
C ASN A 30 4.90 21.13 19.34
N ILE A 31 4.44 20.35 18.35
CA ILE A 31 4.90 20.49 16.97
C ILE A 31 4.36 21.82 16.40
N GLU A 32 5.27 22.77 16.23
CA GLU A 32 5.03 24.01 15.51
C GLU A 32 5.17 23.77 13.98
N ASN A 33 4.33 24.42 13.18
CA ASN A 33 4.41 24.39 11.71
C ASN A 33 4.38 22.97 11.09
N GLY A 34 3.46 22.12 11.55
CA GLY A 34 3.29 20.72 11.10
C GLY A 34 3.14 20.48 9.59
N GLU A 35 2.86 21.51 8.80
CA GLU A 35 2.74 21.43 7.33
C GLU A 35 4.04 21.72 6.57
N THR A 36 5.00 22.38 7.21
CA THR A 36 6.23 22.84 6.55
C THR A 36 7.33 21.78 6.63
N PHE A 37 7.40 21.06 7.75
CA PHE A 37 8.49 20.15 8.06
C PHE A 37 8.18 18.70 7.69
N TYR A 38 9.20 17.85 7.82
CA TYR A 38 9.09 16.40 7.70
C TYR A 38 9.41 15.74 9.03
N TYR A 39 8.74 14.64 9.34
CA TYR A 39 8.88 13.96 10.63
C TYR A 39 9.27 12.50 10.44
N ARG A 40 10.13 11.96 11.30
CA ARG A 40 10.55 10.54 11.29
C ARG A 40 10.65 9.99 12.70
N PHE A 41 10.52 8.67 12.82
CA PHE A 41 11.04 7.97 13.99
C PHE A 41 12.58 7.95 13.93
N PRO A 42 13.28 7.97 15.08
CA PRO A 42 14.75 7.93 15.10
C PRO A 42 15.35 6.76 14.32
N CYS A 43 14.70 5.59 14.38
CA CYS A 43 15.10 4.38 13.67
C CYS A 43 15.05 4.50 12.14
N PHE A 44 14.38 5.53 11.60
CA PHE A 44 14.22 5.77 10.16
C PHE A 44 14.89 7.06 9.70
N SER A 45 15.80 7.61 10.50
CA SER A 45 16.47 8.88 10.22
C SER A 45 17.24 8.89 8.88
N ASP A 46 17.67 7.72 8.40
CA ASP A 46 18.49 7.50 7.21
C ASP A 46 17.70 7.19 5.92
N ILE A 47 16.39 6.95 6.00
CA ILE A 47 15.54 6.55 4.83
C ILE A 47 15.33 7.67 3.80
N GLY A 48 15.97 8.82 4.00
CA GLY A 48 16.32 9.73 2.92
C GLY A 48 15.35 10.89 2.71
N SER A 49 15.89 11.94 2.10
CA SER A 49 15.26 13.24 1.86
C SER A 49 13.94 13.18 1.08
N LYS A 50 13.10 14.22 1.19
CA LYS A 50 11.92 14.48 0.33
C LYS A 50 12.26 14.76 -1.16
N LYS A 51 13.37 14.22 -1.66
CA LYS A 51 13.83 14.46 -3.01
C LYS A 51 12.83 13.89 -4.00
N LYS A 52 12.46 14.70 -4.98
CA LYS A 52 11.61 14.28 -6.10
C LYS A 52 12.41 13.40 -7.04
N ILE A 53 12.07 12.13 -7.11
CA ILE A 53 12.66 11.17 -8.03
C ILE A 53 11.73 11.03 -9.23
N ARG A 54 12.24 11.34 -10.42
CA ARG A 54 11.50 11.16 -11.67
C ARG A 54 11.74 9.74 -12.19
N TYR A 55 10.70 9.12 -12.71
CA TYR A 55 10.80 7.81 -13.34
C TYR A 55 10.08 7.78 -14.69
N THR A 56 10.50 6.86 -15.56
CA THR A 56 9.77 6.43 -16.74
C THR A 56 9.61 4.93 -16.65
N HIS A 57 8.36 4.45 -16.64
CA HIS A 57 8.06 3.02 -16.43
C HIS A 57 6.85 2.62 -17.26
N PHE A 58 6.96 1.54 -18.05
CA PHE A 58 5.96 1.14 -19.06
C PHE A 58 5.46 2.32 -19.93
N GLY A 59 6.40 3.15 -20.41
CA GLY A 59 6.12 4.35 -21.22
C GLY A 59 5.44 5.51 -20.48
N LEU A 60 5.18 5.39 -19.18
CA LEU A 60 4.59 6.44 -18.36
C LEU A 60 5.65 7.20 -17.57
N LYS A 61 5.54 8.52 -17.57
CA LYS A 61 6.34 9.40 -16.71
C LYS A 61 5.62 9.67 -15.39
N GLY A 62 6.38 9.68 -14.31
CA GLY A 62 5.90 10.01 -12.97
C GLY A 62 6.98 10.59 -12.07
N ILE A 63 6.56 10.98 -10.87
CA ILE A 63 7.41 11.54 -9.83
C ILE A 63 7.00 10.91 -8.51
N ASN A 64 7.95 10.33 -7.80
CA ASN A 64 7.79 9.95 -6.42
C ASN A 64 8.58 10.90 -5.53
N THR A 65 8.15 11.01 -4.28
CA THR A 65 8.95 11.61 -3.23
C THR A 65 9.77 10.46 -2.65
N SER A 66 11.06 10.65 -2.41
CA SER A 66 11.96 9.72 -1.68
C SER A 66 12.35 8.40 -2.35
N CYS A 67 11.45 7.59 -2.92
CA CYS A 67 11.80 6.27 -3.48
C CYS A 67 11.09 5.94 -4.81
N ASN A 68 11.47 4.82 -5.44
CA ASN A 68 10.75 4.27 -6.60
C ASN A 68 10.13 2.88 -6.36
N GLU A 69 10.43 2.24 -5.23
CA GLU A 69 10.01 0.90 -4.83
C GLU A 69 9.44 0.94 -3.40
N TYR A 70 8.67 -0.07 -3.03
CA TYR A 70 8.08 -0.19 -1.71
C TYR A 70 9.12 -0.38 -0.60
N SER A 71 8.95 0.38 0.49
CA SER A 71 9.57 0.17 1.81
C SER A 71 8.50 0.33 2.89
N ALA A 72 8.50 -0.58 3.86
CA ALA A 72 7.59 -0.51 5.00
C ALA A 72 7.88 0.73 5.84
N GLU A 73 9.16 1.02 6.06
CA GLU A 73 9.63 2.14 6.87
C GLU A 73 9.24 3.49 6.26
N GLU A 74 9.36 3.61 4.94
CA GLU A 74 8.92 4.81 4.23
C GLU A 74 7.39 4.96 4.25
N LEU A 75 6.64 3.85 4.11
CA LEU A 75 5.19 3.85 4.25
C LEU A 75 4.76 4.37 5.63
N ILE A 76 5.43 3.90 6.69
CA ILE A 76 5.20 4.38 8.06
C ILE A 76 5.57 5.84 8.19
N THR A 77 6.65 6.28 7.56
CA THR A 77 7.05 7.68 7.59
C THR A 77 6.03 8.57 6.86
N TYR A 78 5.47 8.13 5.73
CA TYR A 78 4.36 8.84 5.08
C TYR A 78 3.13 8.92 5.95
N TYR A 79 2.74 7.80 6.57
CA TYR A 79 1.58 7.75 7.43
C TYR A 79 1.73 8.68 8.64
N LEU A 80 2.91 8.68 9.28
CA LEU A 80 3.26 9.60 10.36
C LEU A 80 3.07 11.06 9.95
N ASN A 81 3.62 11.45 8.80
CA ASN A 81 3.51 12.82 8.30
C ASN A 81 2.08 13.20 7.91
N TYR A 82 1.33 12.26 7.32
CA TYR A 82 -0.07 12.45 7.01
C TYR A 82 -0.89 12.76 8.29
N GLU A 83 -0.69 11.98 9.36
CA GLU A 83 -1.38 12.17 10.63
C GLU A 83 -1.00 13.50 11.31
N ILE A 84 0.29 13.86 11.34
CA ILE A 84 0.76 15.14 11.89
C ILE A 84 0.16 16.33 11.11
N GLN A 85 0.18 16.28 9.78
CA GLN A 85 -0.42 17.34 8.96
C GLN A 85 -1.94 17.42 9.16
N ALA A 86 -2.63 16.27 9.23
CA ALA A 86 -4.06 16.22 9.49
C ALA A 86 -4.44 16.78 10.87
N TYR A 87 -3.64 16.47 11.89
CA TYR A 87 -3.74 17.05 13.24
C TYR A 87 -3.69 18.58 13.17
N TYR A 88 -2.62 19.10 12.58
CA TYR A 88 -2.35 20.54 12.53
C TYR A 88 -3.40 21.31 11.72
N ARG A 89 -3.82 20.79 10.56
CA ARG A 89 -4.90 21.37 9.74
C ARG A 89 -6.21 21.51 10.50
N ARG A 90 -6.53 20.58 11.40
CA ARG A 90 -7.75 20.61 12.21
C ARG A 90 -7.61 21.50 13.44
N LYS A 91 -6.44 21.50 14.10
CA LYS A 91 -6.09 22.44 15.18
C LYS A 91 -6.26 23.89 14.74
N LYS A 92 -5.72 24.26 13.55
CA LYS A 92 -5.90 25.59 12.93
C LYS A 92 -7.37 25.99 12.74
N LYS A 93 -8.26 25.02 12.51
CA LYS A 93 -9.71 25.25 12.31
C LYS A 93 -10.51 25.22 13.62
N GLY A 94 -9.85 25.16 14.77
CA GLY A 94 -10.51 24.99 16.08
C GLY A 94 -11.29 23.69 16.22
N LYS A 95 -11.03 22.70 15.35
CA LYS A 95 -11.75 21.43 15.37
C LYS A 95 -11.03 20.45 16.30
N LYS A 96 -11.79 19.73 17.11
CA LYS A 96 -11.25 18.58 17.87
C LYS A 96 -10.72 17.54 16.89
N PHE A 97 -9.51 17.07 17.13
CA PHE A 97 -8.92 15.93 16.45
C PHE A 97 -8.78 14.78 17.44
N HIS A 98 -9.10 13.57 16.99
CA HIS A 98 -8.84 12.36 17.74
C HIS A 98 -7.54 11.75 17.24
N CYS A 99 -6.53 11.64 18.10
CA CYS A 99 -5.21 11.10 17.79
C CYS A 99 -5.18 9.60 17.48
N ARG A 100 -6.35 8.97 17.27
CA ARG A 100 -6.47 7.52 17.04
C ARG A 100 -5.69 7.04 15.82
N GLY A 101 -5.62 7.84 14.75
CA GLY A 101 -4.80 7.48 13.58
C GLY A 101 -3.32 7.41 13.94
N PHE A 102 -2.83 8.41 14.66
CA PHE A 102 -1.45 8.43 15.16
C PHE A 102 -1.13 7.28 16.13
N GLU A 103 -2.05 6.98 17.05
CA GLU A 103 -1.93 5.85 17.99
C GLU A 103 -1.91 4.48 17.26
N ASN A 104 -2.39 4.41 16.01
CA ASN A 104 -2.37 3.19 15.21
C ASN A 104 -1.04 2.95 14.46
N ILE A 105 -0.07 3.86 14.52
CA ILE A 105 1.19 3.73 13.76
C ILE A 105 1.89 2.40 14.06
N GLU A 106 2.00 2.03 15.34
CA GLU A 106 2.61 0.76 15.77
C GLU A 106 1.88 -0.44 15.14
N PHE A 107 0.54 -0.42 15.19
CA PHE A 107 -0.29 -1.46 14.60
C PHE A 107 -0.10 -1.56 13.08
N ILE A 108 -0.05 -0.42 12.37
CA ILE A 108 0.14 -0.41 10.92
C ILE A 108 1.52 -0.98 10.56
N TYR A 109 2.56 -0.66 11.34
CA TYR A 109 3.90 -1.20 11.11
C TYR A 109 3.95 -2.70 11.37
N ALA A 110 3.34 -3.18 12.46
CA ALA A 110 3.20 -4.61 12.73
C ALA A 110 2.53 -5.35 11.57
N ILE A 111 1.48 -4.78 10.96
CA ILE A 111 0.83 -5.34 9.77
C ILE A 111 1.79 -5.36 8.55
N GLN A 112 2.61 -4.32 8.35
CA GLN A 112 3.57 -4.34 7.24
C GLN A 112 4.68 -5.37 7.42
N LEU A 113 5.19 -5.55 8.65
CA LEU A 113 6.17 -6.59 8.98
C LEU A 113 5.58 -7.98 8.70
N GLN A 114 4.37 -8.23 9.19
CA GLN A 114 3.67 -9.49 8.94
C GLN A 114 3.46 -9.76 7.44
N GLU A 115 3.07 -8.73 6.68
CA GLU A 115 2.88 -8.85 5.24
C GLU A 115 4.20 -9.09 4.51
N ALA A 116 5.29 -8.44 4.90
CA ALA A 116 6.61 -8.68 4.32
C ALA A 116 7.03 -10.15 4.54
N ASP A 117 6.87 -10.67 5.75
CA ASP A 117 7.17 -12.07 6.06
C ASP A 117 6.27 -13.05 5.29
N ARG A 118 5.00 -12.71 5.08
CA ARG A 118 4.10 -13.50 4.23
C ARG A 118 4.61 -13.55 2.78
N LEU A 119 4.93 -12.38 2.21
CA LEU A 119 5.42 -12.27 0.83
C LEU A 119 6.75 -12.99 0.63
N ASN A 120 7.65 -12.93 1.62
CA ASN A 120 8.97 -13.56 1.56
C ASN A 120 8.92 -15.10 1.54
N ARG A 121 7.79 -15.72 1.87
CA ARG A 121 7.60 -17.18 1.76
C ARG A 121 7.32 -17.64 0.33
N ASN A 122 6.95 -16.73 -0.56
CA ASN A 122 6.65 -17.05 -1.94
C ASN A 122 7.94 -17.30 -2.72
N THR A 123 7.98 -18.37 -3.52
CA THR A 123 9.12 -18.68 -4.39
C THR A 123 8.81 -18.27 -5.84
N ALA A 124 9.84 -17.81 -6.54
CA ALA A 124 9.71 -17.42 -7.95
C ALA A 124 9.30 -18.59 -8.84
N GLU A 125 9.78 -19.81 -8.54
CA GLU A 125 9.46 -21.00 -9.32
C GLU A 125 7.96 -21.35 -9.27
N ASP A 126 7.39 -21.50 -8.06
CA ASP A 126 5.96 -21.85 -7.96
C ASP A 126 5.09 -20.70 -8.46
N PHE A 127 5.43 -19.45 -8.10
CA PHE A 127 4.69 -18.27 -8.58
C PHE A 127 4.63 -18.22 -10.12
N ASN A 128 5.77 -18.35 -10.81
CA ASN A 128 5.79 -18.32 -12.27
C ASN A 128 5.03 -19.51 -12.88
N LYS A 129 5.12 -20.70 -12.29
CA LYS A 129 4.33 -21.85 -12.73
C LYS A 129 2.82 -21.59 -12.63
N ARG A 130 2.35 -20.94 -11.55
CA ARG A 130 0.95 -20.55 -11.38
C ARG A 130 0.54 -19.47 -12.37
N LEU A 131 1.36 -18.44 -12.53
CA LEU A 131 1.14 -17.35 -13.47
C LEU A 131 1.03 -17.85 -14.91
N ASP A 132 1.96 -18.70 -15.36
CA ASP A 132 1.95 -19.27 -16.71
C ASP A 132 0.71 -20.15 -16.93
N SER A 133 0.33 -20.93 -15.93
CA SER A 133 -0.89 -21.76 -16.01
C SER A 133 -2.15 -20.90 -16.11
N PHE A 134 -2.21 -19.79 -15.37
CA PHE A 134 -3.30 -18.82 -15.43
C PHE A 134 -3.37 -18.14 -16.79
N LEU A 135 -2.26 -17.60 -17.30
CA LEU A 135 -2.20 -16.93 -18.60
C LEU A 135 -2.50 -17.87 -19.77
N LYS A 136 -2.22 -19.18 -19.63
CA LYS A 136 -2.63 -20.21 -20.61
C LYS A 136 -4.15 -20.42 -20.64
N ARG A 137 -4.81 -20.37 -19.48
CA ARG A 137 -6.28 -20.47 -19.37
C ARG A 137 -6.97 -19.19 -19.84
N HIS A 138 -6.36 -18.04 -19.59
CA HIS A 138 -6.88 -16.71 -19.89
C HIS A 138 -6.03 -16.01 -20.95
N SER A 139 -6.01 -16.59 -22.15
CA SER A 139 -5.16 -16.18 -23.29
C SER A 139 -5.44 -14.77 -23.83
N GLU A 140 -6.53 -14.15 -23.37
CA GLU A 140 -6.96 -12.79 -23.66
C GLU A 140 -6.00 -11.76 -23.06
N PHE A 141 -5.32 -12.09 -21.95
CA PHE A 141 -4.29 -11.26 -21.38
C PHE A 141 -3.10 -11.10 -22.33
N LYS A 142 -2.79 -9.84 -22.69
CA LYS A 142 -1.65 -9.48 -23.53
C LYS A 142 -0.57 -8.80 -22.70
N PRO A 143 0.71 -9.17 -22.87
CA PRO A 143 1.81 -8.51 -22.17
C PRO A 143 1.94 -7.06 -22.65
N VAL A 144 2.23 -6.15 -21.71
CA VAL A 144 2.38 -4.73 -21.98
C VAL A 144 3.85 -4.34 -21.87
N VAL A 145 4.36 -3.68 -22.92
CA VAL A 145 5.67 -3.02 -22.91
C VAL A 145 5.50 -1.51 -22.71
N ASP A 146 4.47 -0.93 -23.31
CA ASP A 146 4.11 0.49 -23.18
C ASP A 146 2.60 0.66 -22.90
N LEU A 147 2.25 1.32 -21.79
CA LEU A 147 0.85 1.62 -21.43
C LEU A 147 0.23 2.72 -22.30
N ASN A 148 1.01 3.43 -23.12
CA ASN A 148 0.52 4.36 -24.12
C ASN A 148 -0.28 3.63 -25.21
N ASP A 149 0.03 2.36 -25.51
CA ASP A 149 -0.66 1.54 -26.52
C ASP A 149 -2.11 1.23 -26.13
N TYR A 150 -2.42 1.31 -24.84
CA TYR A 150 -3.74 1.04 -24.26
C TYR A 150 -4.46 2.32 -23.81
N ARG A 151 -4.11 3.47 -24.42
CA ARG A 151 -4.71 4.76 -24.07
C ARG A 151 -6.21 4.76 -24.38
N GLY A 152 -7.01 5.05 -23.36
CA GLY A 152 -8.47 5.14 -23.49
C GLY A 152 -9.18 3.78 -23.54
N MET A 153 -8.46 2.66 -23.37
CA MET A 153 -9.06 1.33 -23.28
C MET A 153 -9.46 1.02 -21.83
N CYS A 154 -10.65 0.46 -21.66
CA CYS A 154 -11.12 -0.17 -20.43
C CYS A 154 -10.85 -1.68 -20.44
N GLY A 155 -11.04 -2.34 -19.30
CA GLY A 155 -10.83 -3.78 -19.17
C GLY A 155 -10.18 -4.17 -17.86
N ILE A 156 -9.50 -5.31 -17.89
CA ILE A 156 -8.83 -5.93 -16.76
C ILE A 156 -7.32 -5.82 -16.92
N TYR A 157 -6.61 -5.69 -15.80
CA TYR A 157 -5.16 -5.68 -15.76
C TYR A 157 -4.65 -6.61 -14.67
N LEU A 158 -3.49 -7.19 -14.94
CA LEU A 158 -2.72 -8.01 -14.03
C LEU A 158 -1.36 -7.33 -13.85
N LEU A 159 -1.08 -6.86 -12.63
CA LEU A 159 0.22 -6.30 -12.27
C LEU A 159 1.02 -7.36 -11.55
N VAL A 160 2.23 -7.62 -12.01
CA VAL A 160 3.13 -8.62 -11.41
C VAL A 160 4.28 -7.92 -10.72
N LEU A 161 4.59 -8.37 -9.50
CA LEU A 161 5.64 -7.84 -8.66
C LEU A 161 6.64 -8.96 -8.34
N ASP A 162 7.59 -9.20 -9.26
CA ASP A 162 8.51 -10.35 -9.23
C ASP A 162 9.38 -10.41 -7.97
N LYS A 163 9.75 -9.25 -7.41
CA LYS A 163 10.50 -9.17 -6.14
C LYS A 163 9.78 -9.85 -4.97
N TYR A 164 8.45 -9.84 -4.99
CA TYR A 164 7.59 -10.37 -3.93
C TYR A 164 6.86 -11.65 -4.36
N ASN A 165 7.06 -12.10 -5.61
CA ASN A 165 6.41 -13.27 -6.18
C ASN A 165 4.88 -13.23 -6.01
N VAL A 166 4.28 -12.08 -6.29
CA VAL A 166 2.82 -11.87 -6.23
C VAL A 166 2.32 -11.07 -7.43
N CYS A 167 1.01 -11.09 -7.63
CA CYS A 167 0.33 -10.23 -8.59
C CYS A 167 -0.88 -9.52 -7.98
N TYR A 168 -1.47 -8.63 -8.76
CA TYR A 168 -2.76 -7.99 -8.46
C TYR A 168 -3.60 -7.98 -9.73
N ILE A 169 -4.84 -8.46 -9.62
CA ILE A 169 -5.84 -8.38 -10.69
C ILE A 169 -6.77 -7.24 -10.35
N GLY A 170 -6.99 -6.31 -11.27
CA GLY A 170 -8.01 -5.29 -11.10
C GLY A 170 -8.66 -4.91 -12.41
N GLN A 171 -9.72 -4.12 -12.32
CA GLN A 171 -10.44 -3.65 -13.49
C GLN A 171 -10.64 -2.14 -13.52
N THR A 172 -11.04 -1.65 -14.69
CA THR A 172 -11.47 -0.27 -14.87
C THR A 172 -12.41 -0.15 -16.06
N GLN A 173 -13.50 0.59 -15.87
CA GLN A 173 -14.44 0.98 -16.93
C GLN A 173 -14.00 2.26 -17.66
N THR A 174 -12.95 2.94 -17.21
CA THR A 174 -12.56 4.25 -17.74
C THR A 174 -11.29 4.19 -18.58
N ALA A 175 -10.16 3.82 -17.99
CA ALA A 175 -8.88 3.72 -18.71
C ALA A 175 -7.84 2.93 -17.92
N LEU A 176 -7.37 1.81 -18.49
CA LEU A 176 -6.33 0.92 -17.94
C LEU A 176 -5.11 1.72 -17.47
N ARG A 177 -4.55 2.53 -18.36
CA ARG A 177 -3.41 3.40 -18.08
C ARG A 177 -3.62 4.31 -16.85
N VAL A 178 -4.79 4.93 -16.75
CA VAL A 178 -5.08 5.88 -15.66
C VAL A 178 -5.18 5.14 -14.34
N ARG A 179 -5.89 4.01 -14.33
CA ARG A 179 -6.08 3.21 -13.11
C ARG A 179 -4.77 2.61 -12.60
N ILE A 180 -3.96 2.04 -13.49
CA ILE A 180 -2.65 1.48 -13.10
C ILE A 180 -1.75 2.58 -12.53
N LYS A 181 -1.68 3.76 -13.18
CA LYS A 181 -0.91 4.89 -12.66
C LYS A 181 -1.46 5.39 -11.32
N GLN A 182 -2.77 5.36 -11.12
CA GLN A 182 -3.38 5.74 -9.84
C GLN A 182 -2.80 4.89 -8.71
N HIS A 183 -2.72 3.56 -8.89
CA HIS A 183 -2.14 2.66 -7.88
C HIS A 183 -0.71 3.04 -7.49
N TRP A 184 0.13 3.37 -8.47
CA TRP A 184 1.53 3.75 -8.21
C TRP A 184 1.71 5.08 -7.47
N THR A 185 0.72 5.99 -7.59
CA THR A 185 0.82 7.35 -7.06
C THR A 185 -0.01 7.58 -5.80
N ARG A 186 -0.79 6.59 -5.40
CA ARG A 186 -1.69 6.71 -4.27
C ARG A 186 -0.89 6.81 -2.97
N SER A 187 -1.35 7.67 -2.06
CA SER A 187 -0.64 8.00 -0.81
C SER A 187 -1.57 8.07 0.40
N ASP A 188 -2.80 7.59 0.28
CA ASP A 188 -3.83 7.58 1.32
C ASP A 188 -4.21 6.15 1.77
N TYR A 189 -3.54 5.13 1.23
CA TYR A 189 -3.75 3.73 1.60
C TYR A 189 -2.47 3.10 2.12
N PHE A 190 -2.48 2.79 3.42
CA PHE A 190 -1.28 2.41 4.18
C PHE A 190 -1.33 1.01 4.77
N LEU A 191 -2.41 0.25 4.50
CA LEU A 191 -2.66 -1.03 5.16
C LEU A 191 -2.35 -2.23 4.27
N ARG A 192 -3.09 -2.41 3.17
CA ARG A 192 -3.00 -3.61 2.32
C ARG A 192 -3.34 -3.30 0.85
N GLY A 193 -3.04 -4.26 -0.02
CA GLY A 193 -3.34 -4.20 -1.45
C GLY A 193 -2.20 -3.63 -2.29
N ILE A 194 -2.49 -3.42 -3.57
CA ILE A 194 -1.50 -2.97 -4.56
C ILE A 194 -0.99 -1.55 -4.31
N ASP A 195 -1.79 -0.69 -3.68
CA ASP A 195 -1.51 0.74 -3.57
C ASP A 195 -0.43 1.14 -2.57
N ARG A 196 0.07 0.18 -1.77
CA ARG A 196 1.28 0.42 -0.98
C ARG A 196 2.55 0.38 -1.84
N PHE A 197 2.48 -0.28 -3.00
CA PHE A 197 3.59 -0.43 -3.92
C PHE A 197 3.71 0.75 -4.88
N LYS A 198 4.92 0.99 -5.34
CA LYS A 198 5.29 2.06 -6.26
C LYS A 198 5.44 1.50 -7.68
N ALA A 199 5.70 2.41 -8.62
CA ALA A 199 5.79 2.06 -10.03
C ALA A 199 6.82 0.95 -10.29
N MET A 200 8.03 1.05 -9.73
CA MET A 200 9.11 0.12 -10.07
C MET A 200 8.96 -1.26 -9.40
N ASP A 201 8.08 -1.41 -8.41
CA ASP A 201 7.73 -2.74 -7.89
C ASP A 201 6.99 -3.57 -8.95
N THR A 202 6.23 -2.92 -9.82
CA THR A 202 5.55 -3.59 -10.94
C THR A 202 6.58 -3.93 -12.01
N THR A 203 6.76 -5.20 -12.31
CA THR A 203 7.83 -5.70 -13.20
C THR A 203 7.28 -6.28 -14.49
N ARG A 204 6.03 -6.77 -14.47
CA ARG A 204 5.30 -7.20 -15.67
C ARG A 204 3.86 -6.71 -15.57
N ILE A 205 3.27 -6.38 -16.72
CA ILE A 205 1.88 -6.00 -16.83
C ILE A 205 1.26 -6.84 -17.94
N TYR A 206 0.08 -7.38 -17.66
CA TYR A 206 -0.79 -7.95 -18.67
C TYR A 206 -2.13 -7.24 -18.65
N VAL A 207 -2.74 -7.06 -19.81
CA VAL A 207 -4.07 -6.43 -19.92
C VAL A 207 -4.99 -7.28 -20.78
N TYR A 208 -6.25 -7.29 -20.39
CA TYR A 208 -7.35 -7.85 -21.15
C TYR A 208 -8.33 -6.69 -21.43
N PRO A 209 -8.24 -6.04 -22.61
CA PRO A 209 -9.17 -4.99 -23.01
C PRO A 209 -10.58 -5.54 -23.20
N ILE A 210 -11.55 -4.94 -22.52
CA ILE A 210 -12.97 -5.29 -22.60
C ILE A 210 -13.74 -3.97 -22.67
N GLN A 211 -14.63 -3.82 -23.65
CA GLN A 211 -15.36 -2.56 -23.85
C GLN A 211 -16.64 -2.44 -23.02
N ASP A 212 -17.26 -3.57 -22.69
CA ASP A 212 -18.54 -3.64 -21.99
C ASP A 212 -18.36 -3.78 -20.48
N THR A 213 -19.09 -2.95 -19.73
CA THR A 213 -19.01 -2.88 -18.25
C THR A 213 -19.46 -4.17 -17.57
N GLU A 214 -20.53 -4.79 -18.05
CA GLU A 214 -21.04 -6.02 -17.44
C GLU A 214 -20.04 -7.17 -17.63
N SER A 215 -19.48 -7.27 -18.82
CA SER A 215 -18.42 -8.22 -19.18
C SER A 215 -17.14 -8.01 -18.34
N ILE A 216 -16.78 -6.75 -18.04
CA ILE A 216 -15.65 -6.44 -17.16
C ILE A 216 -15.88 -7.03 -15.75
N ASN A 217 -17.05 -6.77 -15.17
CA ASN A 217 -17.36 -7.24 -13.81
C ASN A 217 -17.42 -8.77 -13.74
N LEU A 218 -18.06 -9.41 -14.72
CA LEU A 218 -18.14 -10.88 -14.81
C LEU A 218 -16.75 -11.51 -14.95
N ALA A 219 -15.89 -10.92 -15.79
CA ALA A 219 -14.53 -11.42 -15.97
C ALA A 219 -13.68 -11.21 -14.71
N GLU A 220 -13.74 -10.06 -14.02
CA GLU A 220 -13.02 -9.88 -12.75
C GLU A 220 -13.45 -10.92 -11.70
N TYR A 221 -14.77 -11.13 -11.59
CA TYR A 221 -15.36 -12.07 -10.64
C TYR A 221 -14.90 -13.52 -10.84
N SER A 222 -14.66 -13.93 -12.09
CA SER A 222 -14.16 -15.28 -12.39
C SER A 222 -12.64 -15.40 -12.29
N LEU A 223 -11.90 -14.33 -12.59
CA LEU A 223 -10.43 -14.34 -12.65
C LEU A 223 -9.78 -14.35 -11.27
N ILE A 224 -10.30 -13.56 -10.31
CA ILE A 224 -9.70 -13.45 -8.98
C ILE A 224 -9.67 -14.81 -8.25
N PRO A 225 -10.78 -15.59 -8.17
CA PRO A 225 -10.78 -16.88 -7.48
C PRO A 225 -9.98 -17.97 -8.20
N ASP A 226 -9.73 -17.85 -9.51
CA ASP A 226 -8.93 -18.81 -10.29
C ASP A 226 -7.42 -18.67 -10.03
N PHE A 227 -6.97 -17.56 -9.44
CA PHE A 227 -5.58 -17.36 -9.05
C PHE A 227 -5.37 -17.73 -7.57
N PRO A 228 -4.30 -18.48 -7.20
CA PRO A 228 -4.07 -18.85 -5.81
C PRO A 228 -3.91 -17.63 -4.89
N GLU A 229 -4.69 -17.58 -3.81
CA GLU A 229 -4.76 -16.42 -2.89
C GLU A 229 -3.39 -15.99 -2.35
N GLN A 230 -2.53 -16.96 -2.02
CA GLN A 230 -1.19 -16.70 -1.48
C GLN A 230 -0.32 -15.81 -2.39
N TYR A 231 -0.59 -15.84 -3.69
CA TYR A 231 0.14 -15.11 -4.71
C TYR A 231 -0.58 -13.86 -5.22
N THR A 232 -1.69 -13.45 -4.61
CA THR A 232 -2.40 -12.24 -4.99
C THR A 232 -2.46 -11.20 -3.87
N LEU A 233 -2.47 -9.94 -4.28
CA LEU A 233 -2.68 -8.75 -3.44
C LEU A 233 -4.16 -8.34 -3.40
N ASN A 234 -5.06 -9.08 -4.05
CA ASN A 234 -6.51 -8.90 -3.93
C ASN A 234 -6.94 -9.29 -2.50
N CYS A 235 -7.01 -8.32 -1.59
CA CYS A 235 -7.54 -8.58 -0.25
C CYS A 235 -9.06 -8.78 -0.33
N GLY A 236 -9.55 -9.88 0.25
CA GLY A 236 -10.94 -10.32 0.25
C GLY A 236 -11.98 -9.19 0.19
N SER A 237 -12.95 -9.36 -0.71
CA SER A 237 -14.16 -8.54 -0.88
C SER A 237 -14.00 -7.04 -1.17
N SER A 238 -12.78 -6.53 -1.35
CA SER A 238 -12.52 -5.09 -1.45
C SER A 238 -12.07 -4.63 -2.84
N GLY A 239 -11.81 -5.59 -3.74
CA GLY A 239 -11.26 -5.32 -5.08
C GLY A 239 -12.29 -5.15 -6.20
N GLY A 240 -13.54 -5.58 -5.99
CA GLY A 240 -14.61 -5.51 -6.98
C GLY A 240 -15.78 -4.63 -6.54
N ASP A 241 -16.71 -4.36 -7.47
CA ASP A 241 -17.95 -3.66 -7.14
C ASP A 241 -18.75 -4.50 -6.13
N VAL A 242 -18.76 -4.02 -4.88
CA VAL A 242 -19.50 -4.64 -3.77
C VAL A 242 -20.99 -4.80 -4.09
N TYR A 243 -21.57 -3.96 -4.97
CA TYR A 243 -22.94 -4.13 -5.45
C TYR A 243 -23.09 -5.32 -6.42
N PHE A 244 -22.12 -5.54 -7.31
CA PHE A 244 -22.12 -6.70 -8.22
C PHE A 244 -22.00 -8.01 -7.44
N MET A 245 -21.08 -8.06 -6.46
CA MET A 245 -20.92 -9.20 -5.57
C MET A 245 -22.17 -9.52 -4.74
N LYS A 246 -22.91 -8.49 -4.28
CA LYS A 246 -24.15 -8.69 -3.52
C LYS A 246 -25.33 -9.17 -4.38
N SER A 247 -25.29 -8.93 -5.69
CA SER A 247 -26.39 -9.24 -6.61
C SER A 247 -26.23 -10.58 -7.34
N HIS A 248 -25.01 -11.14 -7.40
CA HIS A 248 -24.69 -12.34 -8.20
C HIS A 248 -24.20 -13.55 -7.38
N GLY A 249 -24.40 -13.54 -6.06
CA GLY A 249 -24.16 -14.69 -5.17
C GLY A 249 -22.80 -14.66 -4.45
N GLU A 250 -22.69 -15.45 -3.38
CA GLU A 250 -21.46 -15.57 -2.58
C GLU A 250 -20.32 -16.13 -3.46
N LEU A 251 -19.12 -15.52 -3.33
CA LEU A 251 -17.91 -16.04 -3.94
C LEU A 251 -17.71 -17.49 -3.46
N PRO A 252 -17.69 -18.49 -4.36
CA PRO A 252 -17.41 -19.85 -3.94
C PRO A 252 -15.98 -19.92 -3.40
N ASN A 253 -15.84 -20.35 -2.16
CA ASN A 253 -14.58 -20.75 -1.53
C ASN A 253 -13.48 -19.69 -1.38
N ILE A 254 -13.82 -18.43 -1.14
CA ILE A 254 -12.90 -17.60 -0.37
C ILE A 254 -13.24 -17.88 1.10
N GLU A 255 -12.65 -18.92 1.69
CA GLU A 255 -12.55 -18.89 3.14
C GLU A 255 -11.77 -17.62 3.46
N PRO A 256 -12.36 -16.63 4.17
CA PRO A 256 -11.58 -15.52 4.66
C PRO A 256 -10.46 -16.15 5.46
N ASP A 257 -9.20 -15.80 5.21
CA ASP A 257 -8.07 -16.32 5.96
C ASP A 257 -8.33 -16.17 7.47
N LYS A 258 -8.86 -17.24 8.08
CA LYS A 258 -9.14 -17.34 9.51
C LYS A 258 -7.84 -17.60 10.28
N HIS A 259 -6.71 -17.75 9.58
CA HIS A 259 -5.39 -17.79 10.18
C HIS A 259 -4.79 -16.39 10.36
N TYR A 260 -5.60 -15.44 10.83
CA TYR A 260 -5.08 -14.51 11.84
C TYR A 260 -4.75 -15.32 13.10
N ASN A 261 -3.56 -15.92 13.10
CA ASN A 261 -3.03 -16.48 14.32
C ASN A 261 -2.79 -15.29 15.25
N LYS A 262 -3.72 -15.02 16.18
CA LYS A 262 -3.63 -13.89 17.13
C LYS A 262 -2.32 -13.91 17.92
N SER A 263 -1.67 -15.07 18.02
CA SER A 263 -0.32 -15.22 18.56
C SER A 263 0.73 -14.47 17.73
N SER A 264 0.67 -14.48 16.40
CA SER A 264 1.68 -13.81 15.54
C SER A 264 1.56 -12.29 15.56
N LEU A 265 0.33 -11.74 15.61
CA LEU A 265 0.15 -10.28 15.64
C LEU A 265 0.76 -9.65 16.90
N LYS A 266 0.68 -10.35 18.04
CA LYS A 266 1.33 -9.88 19.27
C LYS A 266 2.84 -9.78 19.09
N ASP A 267 3.47 -10.80 18.49
CA ASP A 267 4.91 -10.80 18.24
C ASP A 267 5.32 -9.64 17.32
N TYR A 268 4.53 -9.33 16.29
CA TYR A 268 4.80 -8.18 15.41
C TYR A 268 4.54 -6.84 16.09
N LEU A 269 3.57 -6.74 16.99
CA LEU A 269 3.35 -5.54 17.81
C LEU A 269 4.54 -5.31 18.74
N ASP A 270 4.99 -6.34 19.44
CA ASP A 270 6.16 -6.26 20.32
C ASP A 270 7.43 -5.88 19.52
N GLN A 271 7.58 -6.39 18.29
CA GLN A 271 8.65 -5.98 17.37
C GLN A 271 8.51 -4.52 16.92
N ALA A 272 7.31 -4.09 16.51
CA ALA A 272 7.05 -2.73 16.07
C ALA A 272 7.30 -1.73 17.21
N GLU A 273 6.84 -2.04 18.42
CA GLU A 273 7.09 -1.27 19.64
C GLU A 273 8.60 -1.07 19.86
N LYS A 274 9.36 -2.17 19.79
CA LYS A 274 10.82 -2.15 19.94
C LYS A 274 11.54 -1.35 18.86
N ILE A 275 11.16 -1.52 17.58
CA ILE A 275 11.83 -0.86 16.45
C ILE A 275 11.53 0.64 16.44
N LEU A 276 10.26 1.02 16.57
CA LEU A 276 9.85 2.43 16.53
C LEU A 276 10.26 3.18 17.81
N GLY A 277 10.57 2.46 18.89
CA GLY A 277 10.88 3.06 20.19
C GLY A 277 9.67 3.76 20.83
N ILE A 278 8.47 3.32 20.48
CA ILE A 278 7.23 3.72 21.14
C ILE A 278 7.02 2.77 22.32
N ARG A 279 6.55 3.22 23.49
CA ARG A 279 6.24 2.38 24.64
C ARG A 279 4.82 2.62 25.12
N LYS A 280 4.11 1.57 25.51
CA LYS A 280 2.77 1.66 26.12
C LYS A 280 2.87 1.75 27.63
N GLU A 281 2.28 2.80 28.22
CA GLU A 281 2.08 2.92 29.66
C GLU A 281 0.58 2.88 29.98
N LEU A 282 0.20 2.15 31.04
CA LEU A 282 -1.20 1.97 31.45
C LEU A 282 -1.78 3.26 32.05
#